data_AF-A0A654LYR8-F1
#
_entry.id   AF-A0A654LYR8-F1
#
_cell.length_a   1.000
_cell.length_b   1.000
_cell.length_c   1.000
_cell.angle_alpha   90.00
_cell.angle_beta   90.00
_cell.angle_gamma   90.00
#
_symmetry.space_group_name_H-M   'P 1'
#
loop_
_entity.id
_entity.type
_entity.pdbx_description
1 polymer ?
#
loop_
_entity_poly.entity_id
_entity_poly.type
_entity_poly.pdbx_seq_one_letter_code
_entity_poly.pdbx_strand_id
1 'polypeptide(L)'
;MKSLVYHGTKDIRIDDKPKPRITDREDIILRVTSSAICGSDLHLYHGVTPGMEPGQTLGHEFMGVVRKSVRPCMRLKKETEL
;
A
#
# COMPACT_ATOMS: atom_id res chain seq x y z
N MET A 1 1.10 8.25 8.91
CA MET A 1 1.50 6.83 8.76
C MET A 1 2.61 6.84 7.75
N LYS A 2 3.73 6.15 8.02
CA LYS A 2 4.85 6.14 7.10
C LYS A 2 4.46 5.41 5.81
N SER A 3 4.83 5.95 4.66
CA SER A 3 4.56 5.38 3.34
C SER A 3 5.71 5.67 2.40
N LEU A 4 6.03 4.73 1.51
CA LEU A 4 6.97 4.93 0.42
C LEU A 4 6.29 5.78 -0.66
N VAL A 5 6.85 6.95 -0.96
CA VAL A 5 6.24 7.96 -1.81
C VAL A 5 7.18 8.34 -2.94
N TYR A 6 6.64 8.38 -4.15
CA TYR A 6 7.33 8.86 -5.33
C TYR A 6 7.39 10.39 -5.33
N HIS A 7 8.58 10.97 -5.51
CA HIS A 7 8.81 12.41 -5.64
C HIS A 7 9.32 12.81 -7.02
N GLY A 8 9.75 11.83 -7.82
CA GLY A 8 10.22 12.02 -9.19
C GLY A 8 11.12 10.88 -9.63
N THR A 9 11.61 10.96 -10.87
CA THR A 9 12.53 9.96 -11.41
C THR A 9 13.76 9.84 -10.51
N LYS A 10 13.99 8.63 -10.01
CA LYS A 10 15.04 8.28 -9.06
C LYS A 10 14.94 8.95 -7.68
N ASP A 11 13.78 9.49 -7.33
CA ASP A 11 13.52 10.13 -6.05
C ASP A 11 12.29 9.52 -5.37
N ILE A 12 12.55 8.66 -4.39
CA ILE A 12 11.54 7.99 -3.57
C ILE A 12 11.92 8.18 -2.11
N ARG A 13 10.95 8.58 -1.28
CA ARG A 13 11.17 8.91 0.13
C ARG A 13 10.09 8.32 1.01
N ILE A 14 10.31 8.37 2.32
CA ILE A 14 9.30 7.99 3.31
C ILE A 14 8.61 9.25 3.83
N ASP A 15 7.31 9.38 3.55
CA ASP A 15 6.49 10.49 4.03
C ASP A 15 5.43 10.01 5.03
N ASP A 16 4.84 10.96 5.76
CA ASP A 16 3.64 10.72 6.56
C ASP A 16 2.37 10.95 5.76
N LYS A 17 1.53 9.91 5.66
CA LYS A 17 0.21 9.96 5.06
C LYS A 17 -0.93 9.72 6.05
N PRO A 18 -2.15 10.20 5.76
CA PRO A 18 -3.34 9.85 6.53
C PRO A 18 -3.52 8.33 6.60
N LYS A 19 -4.04 7.84 7.73
CA LYS A 19 -4.43 6.44 7.83
C LYS A 19 -5.58 6.16 6.84
N PRO A 20 -5.58 5.01 6.15
CA PRO A 20 -6.67 4.66 5.25
C PRO A 20 -7.98 4.55 6.02
N ARG A 21 -9.07 4.83 5.32
CA ARG A 21 -10.44 4.64 5.82
C ARG A 21 -11.14 3.67 4.90
N ILE A 22 -12.02 2.86 5.48
CA ILE A 22 -12.95 2.06 4.72
C ILE A 22 -13.89 3.01 3.97
N THR A 23 -14.02 2.81 2.67
CA THR A 23 -14.91 3.58 1.78
C THR A 23 -16.01 2.72 1.20
N ASP A 24 -15.78 1.42 1.02
CA ASP A 24 -16.74 0.43 0.56
C ASP A 24 -17.00 -0.66 1.61
N ARG A 25 -18.13 -1.37 1.47
CA ARG A 25 -18.50 -2.50 2.34
C ARG A 25 -17.57 -3.71 2.17
N GLU A 26 -16.85 -3.80 1.07
CA GLU A 26 -15.91 -4.90 0.78
C GLU A 26 -14.47 -4.59 1.19
N ASP A 27 -14.18 -3.35 1.63
CA ASP A 27 -12.84 -2.95 2.04
C ASP A 27 -12.37 -3.65 3.32
N ILE A 28 -11.07 -3.94 3.34
CA ILE A 28 -10.31 -4.30 4.54
C ILE A 28 -9.14 -3.35 4.75
N ILE A 29 -8.80 -3.08 6.01
CA ILE A 29 -7.58 -2.37 6.39
C ILE A 29 -6.61 -3.38 6.99
N LEU A 30 -5.45 -3.50 6.36
CA LEU A 30 -4.32 -4.28 6.86
C LEU A 30 -3.34 -3.40 7.62
N ARG A 31 -2.74 -3.96 8.67
CA ARG A 31 -1.45 -3.49 9.18
C ARG A 31 -0.37 -4.31 8.49
N VAL A 32 0.27 -3.70 7.50
CA VAL A 32 1.40 -4.30 6.78
C VAL A 32 2.50 -4.69 7.77
N THR A 33 2.93 -5.94 7.68
CA THR A 33 4.01 -6.53 8.50
C THR A 33 5.30 -6.66 7.69
N SER A 34 5.17 -6.96 6.40
CA SER A 34 6.26 -7.03 5.43
C SER A 34 5.79 -6.56 4.05
N SER A 35 6.74 -6.07 3.26
CA SER A 35 6.52 -5.75 1.85
C SER A 35 7.81 -5.97 1.07
N ALA A 36 7.69 -6.49 -0.14
CA ALA A 36 8.82 -6.74 -1.02
C ALA A 36 8.98 -5.61 -2.05
N ILE A 37 10.14 -5.60 -2.70
CA ILE A 37 10.41 -4.76 -3.87
C ILE A 37 10.43 -5.68 -5.08
N CYS A 38 9.61 -5.37 -6.07
CA CYS A 38 9.54 -6.11 -7.31
C CYS A 38 10.42 -5.46 -8.39
N GLY A 39 10.82 -6.23 -9.41
CA GLY A 39 11.49 -5.66 -10.58
C GLY A 39 10.64 -4.61 -11.30
N SER A 40 9.30 -4.74 -11.25
CA SER A 40 8.37 -3.77 -11.85
C SER A 40 8.39 -2.41 -11.15
N ASP A 41 8.75 -2.34 -9.87
CA ASP A 41 8.90 -1.06 -9.16
C ASP A 41 10.04 -0.22 -9.76
N LEU A 42 11.02 -0.84 -10.43
CA LEU A 42 12.09 -0.13 -11.14
C LEU A 42 11.56 0.69 -12.32
N HIS A 43 10.46 0.26 -12.96
CA HIS A 43 9.82 1.04 -14.00
C HIS A 43 9.26 2.36 -13.45
N LEU A 44 8.69 2.33 -12.24
CA LEU A 44 8.23 3.51 -11.52
C LEU A 44 9.43 4.40 -11.10
N TYR A 45 10.46 3.79 -10.51
CA TYR A 45 11.67 4.50 -10.09
C TYR A 45 12.39 5.20 -11.25
N HIS A 46 12.39 4.61 -12.44
CA HIS A 46 12.99 5.20 -13.63
C HIS A 46 12.07 6.13 -14.41
N GLY A 47 10.83 6.35 -13.95
CA GLY A 47 9.89 7.28 -14.58
C GLY A 47 9.42 6.83 -15.97
N VAL A 48 9.44 5.52 -16.24
CA VAL A 48 9.01 4.96 -17.54
C VAL A 48 7.53 4.55 -17.55
N THR A 49 6.88 4.56 -16.39
CA THR A 49 5.44 4.28 -16.28
C THR A 49 4.61 5.54 -16.51
N PRO A 50 3.73 5.58 -17.52
CA PRO A 50 2.85 6.72 -17.77
C PRO A 50 1.91 7.00 -16.59
N GLY A 51 1.67 8.28 -16.29
CA GLY A 51 0.72 8.71 -15.26
C GLY A 51 1.23 8.59 -13.81
N MET A 52 2.54 8.38 -13.64
CA MET A 52 3.19 8.39 -12.33
C MET A 52 3.46 9.84 -11.89
N GLU A 53 2.79 10.27 -10.83
CA GLU A 53 2.83 11.65 -10.33
C GLU A 53 3.48 11.72 -8.93
N PRO A 54 4.23 12.80 -8.63
CA PRO A 54 4.74 13.05 -7.29
C PRO A 54 3.62 12.99 -6.24
N GLY A 55 3.92 12.36 -5.10
CA GLY A 55 2.97 12.16 -4.01
C GLY A 55 2.22 10.83 -4.05
N GLN A 56 2.38 9.99 -5.08
CA GLN A 56 1.77 8.65 -5.10
C GLN A 56 2.49 7.65 -4.17
N THR A 57 1.73 6.76 -3.54
CA THR A 57 2.28 5.68 -2.68
C THR A 57 2.71 4.50 -3.53
N LEU A 58 3.87 3.91 -3.22
CA LEU A 58 4.45 2.75 -3.90
C LEU A 58 4.31 1.46 -3.08
N GLY A 59 4.54 0.33 -3.77
CA GLY A 59 4.52 -1.02 -3.20
C GLY A 59 3.24 -1.77 -3.55
N HIS A 60 3.40 -2.99 -4.07
CA HIS A 60 2.29 -3.85 -4.50
C HIS A 60 2.45 -5.31 -4.05
N GLU A 61 3.53 -5.61 -3.32
CA GLU A 61 3.79 -6.93 -2.76
C GLU A 61 3.87 -6.78 -1.23
N PHE A 62 2.82 -7.17 -0.52
CA PHE A 62 2.77 -7.02 0.93
C PHE A 62 2.03 -8.17 1.60
N MET A 63 2.41 -8.41 2.85
CA MET A 63 1.66 -9.22 3.80
C MET A 63 1.27 -8.37 5.01
N GLY A 64 0.21 -8.75 5.70
CA GLY A 64 -0.20 -8.04 6.90
C GLY A 64 -1.37 -8.63 7.66
N VAL A 65 -1.60 -8.06 8.83
CA VAL A 65 -2.66 -8.46 9.74
C VAL A 65 -3.93 -7.64 9.48
N VAL A 66 -5.07 -8.30 9.34
CA VAL A 66 -6.39 -7.64 9.25
C VAL A 66 -6.67 -6.85 10.53
N ARG A 67 -6.82 -5.52 10.40
CA ARG A 67 -7.16 -4.61 11.51
C ARG A 67 -8.61 -4.17 11.52
N LYS A 68 -9.22 -3.97 10.35
CA LYS A 68 -10.62 -3.52 10.23
C LYS A 68 -11.27 -4.10 8.97
N SER A 69 -12.52 -4.50 9.08
CA SER A 69 -13.42 -4.85 7.97
C SER A 69 -14.84 -4.38 8.31
N VAL A 70 -15.68 -4.10 7.30
CA VAL A 70 -17.09 -3.69 7.54
C VAL A 70 -17.97 -4.88 7.85
N ARG A 71 -17.87 -5.93 7.03
CA ARG A 71 -18.56 -7.18 7.29
C ARG A 71 -17.62 -8.11 8.06
N PRO A 72 -18.16 -9.04 8.86
CA PRO A 72 -17.48 -10.31 9.03
C PRO A 72 -17.36 -10.90 7.62
N CYS A 73 -16.24 -10.65 6.96
CA CYS A 73 -15.93 -11.34 5.73
C CYS A 73 -15.86 -12.80 6.17
N MET A 74 -16.81 -13.66 5.73
CA MET A 74 -16.95 -15.02 6.27
C MET A 74 -15.63 -15.83 6.19
N ARG A 75 -14.68 -15.37 5.36
CA ARG A 75 -13.34 -15.95 5.18
C ARG A 75 -12.20 -15.21 5.90
N LEU A 76 -12.34 -13.93 6.24
CA LEU A 76 -11.25 -13.10 6.80
C LEU A 76 -11.69 -12.48 8.11
N LYS A 77 -11.11 -12.97 9.21
CA LYS A 77 -11.40 -12.47 10.56
C LYS A 77 -10.40 -11.36 10.90
N LYS A 78 -10.76 -10.55 11.91
CA LYS A 78 -9.79 -9.66 12.54
C LYS A 78 -8.60 -10.51 13.03
N GLU A 79 -7.39 -9.99 12.90
CA GLU A 79 -6.13 -10.66 13.29
C GLU A 79 -5.65 -11.81 12.37
N THR A 80 -6.36 -12.09 11.27
CA THR A 80 -5.83 -12.97 10.22
C THR A 80 -4.63 -12.32 9.52
N GLU A 81 -3.54 -13.08 9.34
CA GLU A 81 -2.41 -12.71 8.47
C GLU A 81 -2.76 -13.07 7.02
N LEU A 82 -2.46 -12.15 6.11
CA LEU A 82 -2.62 -12.29 4.67
C LEU A 82 -1.33 -11.95 3.95
#